data_AF-A0A350IYC7-F1
#
_entry.id   AF-A0A350IYC7-F1
#
_cell.length_a   1.000
_cell.length_b   1.000
_cell.length_c   1.000
_cell.angle_alpha   90.00
_cell.angle_beta   90.00
_cell.angle_gamma   90.00
#
_symmetry.space_group_name_H-M   'P 1'
#
loop_
_entity.id
_entity.type
_entity.pdbx_description
1 polymer ?
#
loop_
_entity_poly.entity_id
_entity_poly.type
_entity_poly.pdbx_seq_one_letter_code
_entity_poly.pdbx_strand_id
1 'polypeptide(L)'
;MARSKSARLDLFKRECRQYFTYQSEISKIDERLRSLEVSMQNVHSPSMQKIGSSPSRKELDYLRFLAAKEEYEKQKQFYEARVQWIDDIINSIPSKAYCAITWMTLVQGKSRMELLITYDTSPEYVYKTRDIFLKQLLTDEKMMEFDQAEQNRPHKDIK
;
A
#
# COMPACT_ATOMS: atom_id res chain seq x y z
N MET A 1 -11.85 -15.53 -13.94
CA MET A 1 -10.79 -16.42 -14.47
C MET A 1 -9.51 -16.18 -13.70
N ALA A 2 -8.72 -17.20 -13.39
CA ALA A 2 -7.44 -17.03 -12.69
C ALA A 2 -6.39 -16.37 -13.59
N ARG A 3 -5.57 -15.46 -13.04
CA ARG A 3 -4.51 -14.77 -13.79
C ARG A 3 -3.36 -15.73 -14.10
N SER A 4 -2.78 -15.66 -15.30
CA SER A 4 -1.61 -16.48 -15.67
C SER A 4 -0.38 -16.10 -14.83
N LYS A 5 0.58 -17.03 -14.68
CA LYS A 5 1.80 -16.78 -13.88
C LYS A 5 2.66 -15.61 -14.41
N SER A 6 2.59 -15.27 -15.71
CA SER A 6 3.22 -14.02 -16.19
C SER A 6 2.42 -12.81 -15.76
N ALA A 7 1.10 -12.78 -16.00
CA ALA A 7 0.26 -11.64 -15.65
C ALA A 7 0.32 -11.25 -14.16
N ARG A 8 0.52 -12.22 -13.25
CA ARG A 8 0.80 -11.96 -11.82
C ARG A 8 2.16 -11.31 -11.59
N LEU A 9 3.21 -11.83 -12.23
CA LEU A 9 4.55 -11.28 -12.12
C LEU A 9 4.63 -9.86 -12.72
N ASP A 10 3.96 -9.63 -13.84
CA ASP A 10 3.93 -8.36 -14.53
C ASP A 10 3.07 -7.33 -13.78
N LEU A 11 2.04 -7.78 -13.03
CA LEU A 11 1.37 -6.98 -12.00
C LEU A 11 2.33 -6.64 -10.85
N PHE A 12 2.95 -7.64 -10.20
CA PHE A 12 3.85 -7.45 -9.06
C PHE A 12 4.98 -6.46 -9.39
N LYS A 13 5.56 -6.57 -10.59
CA LYS A 13 6.56 -5.62 -11.13
C LYS A 13 6.03 -4.19 -11.37
N ARG A 14 4.71 -3.95 -11.42
CA ARG A 14 4.13 -2.60 -11.43
C ARG A 14 3.93 -2.08 -10.02
N GLU A 15 3.38 -2.89 -9.12
CA GLU A 15 3.15 -2.49 -7.72
C GLU A 15 4.47 -2.16 -7.00
N CYS A 16 5.54 -2.94 -7.22
CA CYS A 16 6.88 -2.64 -6.68
C CYS A 16 7.38 -1.24 -7.07
N ARG A 17 7.07 -0.77 -8.29
CA ARG A 17 7.43 0.59 -8.78
C ARG A 17 6.53 1.70 -8.22
N GLN A 18 5.49 1.35 -7.47
CA GLN A 18 4.64 2.27 -6.71
C GLN A 18 4.90 2.21 -5.20
N TYR A 19 5.82 1.37 -4.74
CA TYR A 19 6.10 1.15 -3.31
C TYR A 19 6.37 2.47 -2.55
N PHE A 20 7.29 3.29 -3.04
CA PHE A 20 7.57 4.61 -2.44
C PHE A 20 6.42 5.62 -2.62
N THR A 21 5.58 5.47 -3.66
CA THR A 21 4.34 6.23 -3.80
C THR A 21 3.38 5.89 -2.65
N TYR A 22 3.17 4.61 -2.36
CA TYR A 22 2.29 4.16 -1.27
C TYR A 22 2.81 4.64 0.09
N GLN A 23 4.11 4.50 0.36
CA GLN A 23 4.72 5.04 1.59
C GLN A 23 4.52 6.57 1.70
N SER A 24 4.65 7.31 0.60
CA SER A 24 4.40 8.76 0.58
C SER A 24 2.94 9.13 0.85
N GLU A 25 1.97 8.36 0.32
CA GLU A 25 0.55 8.60 0.63
C GLU A 25 0.21 8.23 2.08
N ILE A 26 0.78 7.15 2.65
CA ILE A 26 0.64 6.84 4.09
C ILE A 26 1.11 8.02 4.96
N SER A 27 2.30 8.58 4.67
CA SER A 27 2.82 9.73 5.42
C SER A 27 1.91 10.97 5.32
N LYS A 28 1.42 11.30 4.12
CA LYS A 28 0.45 12.40 3.92
C LYS A 28 -0.86 12.18 4.66
N ILE A 29 -1.34 10.94 4.74
CA ILE A 29 -2.55 10.59 5.46
C ILE A 29 -2.33 10.72 6.97
N ASP A 30 -1.19 10.29 7.51
CA ASP A 30 -0.86 10.50 8.92
C ASP A 30 -0.75 11.98 9.31
N GLU A 31 -0.21 12.83 8.43
CA GLU A 31 -0.20 14.29 8.62
C GLU A 31 -1.62 14.88 8.65
N ARG A 32 -2.51 14.41 7.75
CA ARG A 32 -3.93 14.81 7.71
C ARG A 32 -4.68 14.35 8.94
N LEU A 33 -4.49 13.10 9.38
CA LEU A 33 -5.12 12.53 10.58
C LEU A 33 -4.74 13.33 11.84
N ARG A 34 -3.45 13.63 12.03
CA ARG A 34 -2.99 14.49 13.15
C ARG A 34 -3.62 15.89 13.11
N SER A 35 -3.67 16.50 11.93
CA SER A 35 -4.29 17.82 11.72
C SER A 35 -5.80 17.82 12.00
N LEU A 36 -6.46 16.73 11.65
CA LEU A 36 -7.88 16.49 11.89
C LEU A 36 -8.16 16.26 13.38
N GLU A 37 -7.30 15.53 14.10
CA GLU A 37 -7.43 15.31 15.54
C GLU A 37 -7.26 16.60 16.35
N VAL A 38 -6.28 17.45 16.01
CA VAL A 38 -6.15 18.81 16.58
C VAL A 38 -7.39 19.65 16.28
N SER A 39 -7.99 19.50 15.10
CA SER A 39 -9.24 20.20 14.75
C SER A 39 -10.43 19.68 15.58
N MET A 40 -10.53 18.37 15.80
CA MET A 40 -11.57 17.75 16.61
C MET A 40 -11.46 18.10 18.10
N GLN A 41 -10.26 18.21 18.67
CA GLN A 41 -10.06 18.64 20.07
C GLN A 41 -10.70 20.01 20.39
N ASN A 42 -10.84 20.87 19.38
CA ASN A 42 -11.45 22.20 19.51
C ASN A 42 -13.00 22.21 19.32
N VAL A 43 -13.61 21.06 19.04
CA VAL A 43 -15.06 20.92 18.81
C VAL A 43 -15.65 19.94 19.84
N HIS A 44 -16.55 20.44 20.68
CA HIS A 44 -17.22 19.60 21.69
C HIS A 44 -18.15 18.58 21.02
N SER A 45 -18.12 17.34 21.50
CA SER A 45 -19.00 16.26 21.05
C SER A 45 -20.49 16.61 21.26
N PRO A 46 -21.41 16.04 20.45
CA PRO A 46 -22.85 16.29 20.58
C PRO A 46 -23.42 15.92 21.95
N SER A 47 -24.34 16.74 22.45
CA SER A 47 -24.96 16.49 23.76
C SER A 47 -26.14 15.51 23.63
N MET A 48 -26.00 14.34 24.22
CA MET A 48 -27.06 13.32 24.35
C MET A 48 -28.33 13.84 25.07
N GLN A 49 -28.26 14.99 25.74
CA GLN A 49 -29.40 15.64 26.40
C GLN A 49 -30.31 16.43 25.43
N LYS A 50 -29.98 16.49 24.12
CA LYS A 50 -30.69 17.29 23.11
C LYS A 50 -31.42 16.48 22.03
N ILE A 51 -31.75 15.22 22.29
CA ILE A 51 -32.53 14.38 21.36
C ILE A 51 -33.85 15.11 21.02
N GLY A 52 -34.08 15.38 19.72
CA GLY A 52 -35.21 16.18 19.23
C GLY A 52 -34.89 17.66 18.92
N SER A 53 -33.69 18.14 19.20
CA SER A 53 -33.22 19.47 18.78
C SER A 53 -32.55 19.43 17.41
N SER A 54 -32.64 20.52 16.63
CA SER A 54 -31.81 20.70 15.44
C SER A 54 -30.31 20.72 15.82
N PRO A 55 -29.42 20.01 15.11
CA PRO A 55 -27.99 20.01 15.41
C PRO A 55 -27.38 21.41 15.33
N SER A 56 -26.51 21.76 16.28
CA SER A 56 -25.71 22.98 16.16
C SER A 56 -24.62 22.82 15.09
N ARG A 57 -24.15 23.95 14.57
CA ARG A 57 -23.07 23.98 13.56
C ARG A 57 -21.83 23.19 14.01
N LYS A 58 -21.45 23.27 15.29
CA LYS A 58 -20.33 22.51 15.87
C LYS A 58 -20.55 21.01 15.81
N GLU A 59 -21.77 20.53 16.04
CA GLU A 59 -22.10 19.10 16.01
C GLU A 59 -22.05 18.57 14.57
N LEU A 60 -22.47 19.36 13.59
CA LEU A 60 -22.30 19.06 12.15
C LEU A 60 -20.82 19.07 11.72
N ASP A 61 -20.04 20.05 12.18
CA ASP A 61 -18.59 20.11 11.93
C ASP A 61 -17.87 18.89 12.52
N TYR A 62 -18.25 18.44 13.72
CA TYR A 62 -17.72 17.22 14.36
C TYR A 62 -18.06 15.94 13.60
N LEU A 63 -19.32 15.77 13.15
CA LEU A 63 -19.72 14.63 12.33
C LEU A 63 -18.98 14.58 10.99
N ARG A 64 -18.74 15.74 10.34
CA ARG A 64 -17.90 15.81 9.13
C ARG A 64 -16.45 15.39 9.42
N PHE A 65 -15.90 15.76 10.57
CA PHE A 65 -14.54 15.34 10.95
C PHE A 65 -14.45 13.84 11.24
N LEU A 66 -15.45 13.23 11.86
CA LEU A 66 -15.52 11.78 12.02
C LEU A 66 -15.54 11.04 10.68
N ALA A 67 -16.41 11.44 9.74
CA ALA A 67 -16.48 10.84 8.41
C ALA A 67 -15.17 11.02 7.61
N ALA A 68 -14.50 12.17 7.74
CA ALA A 68 -13.19 12.40 7.14
C ALA A 68 -12.08 11.52 7.78
N LYS A 69 -12.16 11.24 9.09
CA LYS A 69 -11.23 10.35 9.78
C LYS A 69 -11.38 8.91 9.30
N GLU A 70 -12.61 8.40 9.25
CA GLU A 70 -12.92 7.03 8.79
C GLU A 70 -12.44 6.79 7.35
N GLU A 71 -12.69 7.74 6.44
CA GLU A 71 -12.19 7.65 5.07
C GLU A 71 -10.65 7.69 5.02
N TYR A 72 -9.99 8.60 5.74
CA TYR A 72 -8.52 8.61 5.79
C TYR A 72 -7.92 7.33 6.38
N GLU A 73 -8.52 6.75 7.43
CA GLU A 73 -8.07 5.47 7.99
C GLU A 73 -8.23 4.31 6.97
N LYS A 74 -9.34 4.27 6.23
CA LYS A 74 -9.55 3.30 5.14
C LYS A 74 -8.54 3.48 4.00
N GLN A 75 -8.26 4.73 3.59
CA GLN A 75 -7.25 5.03 2.57
C GLN A 75 -5.85 4.59 3.04
N LYS A 76 -5.51 4.80 4.32
CA LYS A 76 -4.25 4.34 4.91
C LYS A 76 -4.14 2.81 4.88
N GLN A 77 -5.17 2.09 5.34
CA GLN A 77 -5.22 0.62 5.33
C GLN A 77 -4.99 0.03 3.93
N PHE A 78 -5.53 0.65 2.88
CA PHE A 78 -5.26 0.24 1.49
C PHE A 78 -3.77 0.33 1.13
N TYR A 79 -3.12 1.45 1.44
CA TYR A 79 -1.70 1.65 1.10
C TYR A 79 -0.78 0.78 1.98
N GLU A 80 -1.10 0.59 3.25
CA GLU A 80 -0.37 -0.32 4.15
C GLU A 80 -0.47 -1.77 3.68
N ALA A 81 -1.66 -2.24 3.28
CA ALA A 81 -1.84 -3.57 2.71
C ALA A 81 -1.07 -3.75 1.38
N ARG A 82 -0.96 -2.69 0.56
CA ARG A 82 -0.14 -2.71 -0.67
C ARG A 82 1.37 -2.80 -0.37
N VAL A 83 1.85 -2.10 0.65
CA VAL A 83 3.25 -2.19 1.12
C VAL A 83 3.54 -3.58 1.69
N GLN A 84 2.74 -4.04 2.65
CA GLN A 84 2.92 -5.34 3.30
C GLN A 84 2.91 -6.50 2.29
N TRP A 85 2.01 -6.47 1.30
CA TRP A 85 1.94 -7.50 0.26
C TRP A 85 3.21 -7.58 -0.60
N ILE A 86 3.85 -6.44 -0.89
CA ILE A 86 5.14 -6.41 -1.59
C ILE A 86 6.23 -7.00 -0.70
N ASP A 87 6.30 -6.55 0.56
CA ASP A 87 7.31 -6.97 1.52
C ASP A 87 7.23 -8.46 1.85
N ASP A 88 6.03 -9.01 2.05
CA ASP A 88 5.79 -10.44 2.29
C ASP A 88 6.36 -11.29 1.15
N ILE A 89 6.06 -10.93 -0.11
CA ILE A 89 6.50 -11.70 -1.27
C ILE A 89 8.02 -11.61 -1.44
N ILE A 90 8.64 -10.45 -1.21
CA ILE A 90 10.10 -10.30 -1.29
C ILE A 90 10.79 -11.07 -0.16
N ASN A 91 10.27 -11.00 1.08
CA ASN A 91 10.86 -11.68 2.23
C ASN A 91 10.69 -13.20 2.20
N SER A 92 9.64 -13.69 1.52
CA SER A 92 9.36 -15.11 1.26
C SER A 92 10.29 -15.75 0.21
N ILE A 93 11.14 -14.98 -0.47
CA ILE A 93 12.16 -15.54 -1.38
C ILE A 93 13.19 -16.35 -0.56
N PRO A 94 13.43 -17.65 -0.86
CA PRO A 94 14.27 -18.50 -0.01
C PRO A 94 15.73 -18.06 0.14
N SER A 95 16.27 -17.31 -0.82
CA SER A 95 17.62 -16.77 -0.78
C SER A 95 17.61 -15.27 -0.49
N LYS A 96 18.25 -14.86 0.61
CA LYS A 96 18.33 -13.45 1.02
C LYS A 96 19.10 -12.56 0.02
N ALA A 97 20.02 -13.13 -0.75
CA ALA A 97 20.62 -12.44 -1.90
C ALA A 97 19.56 -12.11 -2.96
N TYR A 98 18.65 -13.04 -3.26
CA TYR A 98 17.54 -12.79 -4.18
C TYR A 98 16.45 -11.87 -3.60
N CYS A 99 16.25 -11.81 -2.27
CA CYS A 99 15.47 -10.73 -1.63
C CYS A 99 16.07 -9.36 -1.98
N ALA A 100 17.36 -9.15 -1.68
CA ALA A 100 18.07 -7.89 -1.92
C ALA A 100 18.09 -7.50 -3.40
N ILE A 101 18.39 -8.44 -4.30
CA ILE A 101 18.34 -8.25 -5.75
C ILE A 101 16.93 -7.86 -6.22
N THR A 102 15.87 -8.46 -5.66
CA THR A 102 14.48 -8.11 -5.99
C THR A 102 14.16 -6.69 -5.56
N TRP A 103 14.53 -6.32 -4.33
CA TRP A 103 14.38 -4.97 -3.80
C TRP A 103 15.09 -3.93 -4.67
N MET A 104 16.38 -4.13 -4.92
CA MET A 104 17.19 -3.23 -5.75
C MET A 104 16.55 -3.05 -7.14
N THR A 105 16.17 -4.14 -7.80
CA THR A 105 15.72 -4.08 -9.21
C THR A 105 14.27 -3.71 -9.44
N LEU A 106 13.36 -4.03 -8.51
CA LEU A 106 11.92 -3.81 -8.70
C LEU A 106 11.36 -2.66 -7.85
N VAL A 107 11.91 -2.43 -6.66
CA VAL A 107 11.48 -1.36 -5.74
C VAL A 107 12.34 -0.11 -5.92
N GLN A 108 13.67 -0.24 -5.87
CA GLN A 108 14.61 0.88 -6.07
C GLN A 108 14.91 1.19 -7.55
N GLY A 109 14.45 0.37 -8.49
CA GLY A 109 14.63 0.58 -9.93
C GLY A 109 16.08 0.50 -10.44
N LYS A 110 16.99 -0.13 -9.67
CA LYS A 110 18.42 -0.23 -10.00
C LYS A 110 18.68 -0.97 -11.31
N SER A 111 19.70 -0.51 -12.02
CA SER A 111 20.08 -0.98 -13.34
C SER A 111 20.78 -2.34 -13.33
N ARG A 112 20.83 -3.01 -14.49
CA ARG A 112 21.60 -4.26 -14.67
C ARG A 112 23.11 -4.06 -14.42
N MET A 113 23.65 -2.88 -14.74
CA MET A 113 25.07 -2.58 -14.59
C MET A 113 25.47 -2.46 -13.11
N GLU A 114 24.63 -1.82 -12.29
CA GLU A 114 24.86 -1.73 -10.84
C GLU A 114 24.84 -3.12 -10.18
N LEU A 115 24.00 -4.05 -10.65
CA LEU A 115 24.03 -5.44 -10.18
C LEU A 115 25.28 -6.21 -10.63
N LEU A 116 25.73 -6.04 -11.87
CA LEU A 116 26.97 -6.67 -12.37
C LEU A 116 28.16 -6.33 -11.47
N ILE A 117 28.32 -5.04 -11.15
CA ILE A 117 29.37 -4.53 -10.26
C ILE A 117 29.23 -5.07 -8.82
N THR A 118 28.00 -5.38 -8.38
CA THR A 118 27.73 -5.82 -6.99
C THR A 118 27.83 -7.34 -6.79
N TYR A 119 27.56 -8.16 -7.81
CA TYR A 119 27.36 -9.61 -7.68
C TYR A 119 28.18 -10.49 -8.64
N ASP A 120 29.01 -9.90 -9.52
CA ASP A 120 29.92 -10.59 -10.46
C ASP A 120 29.29 -11.81 -11.17
N THR A 121 28.07 -11.63 -11.68
CA THR A 121 27.24 -12.69 -12.27
C THR A 121 26.39 -12.12 -13.41
N SER A 122 26.12 -12.92 -14.45
CA SER A 122 25.24 -12.54 -15.56
C SER A 122 23.86 -12.05 -15.07
N PRO A 123 23.42 -10.83 -15.44
CA PRO A 123 22.08 -10.33 -15.15
C PRO A 123 20.98 -11.24 -15.70
N GLU A 124 21.19 -11.90 -16.84
CA GLU A 124 20.21 -12.75 -17.50
C GLU A 124 19.90 -13.98 -16.63
N TYR A 125 20.92 -14.58 -16.02
CA TYR A 125 20.75 -15.65 -15.03
C TYR A 125 20.03 -15.14 -13.76
N VAL A 126 20.49 -14.01 -13.21
CA VAL A 126 19.92 -13.42 -11.98
C VAL A 126 18.44 -13.04 -12.16
N TYR A 127 18.08 -12.32 -13.22
CA TYR A 127 16.71 -11.90 -13.48
C TYR A 127 15.80 -13.10 -13.79
N LYS A 128 16.31 -14.13 -14.49
CA LYS A 128 15.58 -15.37 -14.74
C LYS A 128 15.28 -16.13 -13.44
N THR A 129 16.28 -16.29 -12.57
CA THR A 129 16.13 -17.01 -11.29
C THR A 129 15.22 -16.25 -10.32
N ARG A 130 15.35 -14.92 -10.23
CA ARG A 130 14.40 -14.06 -9.51
C ARG A 130 12.97 -14.25 -9.99
N ASP A 131 12.75 -14.19 -11.31
CA ASP A 131 11.43 -14.33 -11.91
C ASP A 131 10.85 -15.75 -11.79
N ILE A 132 11.68 -16.77 -11.54
CA ILE A 132 11.24 -18.13 -11.17
C ILE A 132 10.70 -18.15 -9.73
N PHE A 133 11.45 -17.63 -8.75
CA PHE A 133 10.98 -17.55 -7.35
C PHE A 133 9.67 -16.78 -7.24
N LEU A 134 9.58 -15.60 -7.88
CA LEU A 134 8.35 -14.80 -7.87
C LEU A 134 7.15 -15.54 -8.51
N LYS A 135 7.36 -16.33 -9.58
CA LYS A 135 6.32 -17.17 -10.20
C LYS A 135 5.92 -18.41 -9.37
N GLN A 136 6.65 -18.72 -8.30
CA GLN A 136 6.28 -19.73 -7.31
C GLN A 136 5.51 -19.08 -6.15
N LEU A 137 5.96 -17.91 -5.67
CA LEU A 137 5.37 -17.19 -4.53
C LEU A 137 4.06 -16.46 -4.85
N LEU A 138 3.82 -16.08 -6.12
CA LEU A 138 2.55 -15.47 -6.57
C LEU A 138 1.43 -16.52 -6.73
N THR A 139 1.10 -17.19 -5.63
CA THR A 139 0.03 -18.20 -5.48
C THR A 139 -1.36 -17.60 -5.68
N ASP A 140 -2.40 -18.44 -5.72
CA ASP A 140 -3.79 -17.95 -5.80
C ASP A 140 -4.18 -17.20 -4.51
N GLU A 141 -3.74 -17.71 -3.36
CA GLU A 141 -3.87 -17.07 -2.04
C GLU A 141 -3.22 -15.68 -1.99
N LYS A 142 -1.95 -15.54 -2.40
CA LYS A 142 -1.29 -14.23 -2.50
C LYS A 142 -1.95 -13.32 -3.54
N MET A 143 -2.67 -13.85 -4.54
CA MET A 143 -3.50 -13.01 -5.41
C MET A 143 -4.85 -12.61 -4.77
N MET A 144 -5.41 -13.42 -3.88
CA MET A 144 -6.62 -13.06 -3.12
C MET A 144 -6.35 -11.94 -2.11
N GLU A 145 -5.22 -11.96 -1.40
CA GLU A 145 -4.78 -10.83 -0.55
C GLU A 145 -4.70 -9.52 -1.36
N PHE A 146 -4.08 -9.57 -2.55
CA PHE A 146 -3.96 -8.41 -3.44
C PHE A 146 -5.34 -7.86 -3.86
N ASP A 147 -6.25 -8.75 -4.25
CA ASP A 147 -7.58 -8.39 -4.75
C ASP A 147 -8.56 -8.00 -3.62
N GLN A 148 -8.39 -8.51 -2.39
CA GLN A 148 -9.08 -8.02 -1.19
C GLN A 148 -8.71 -6.56 -0.90
N ALA A 149 -7.41 -6.24 -0.91
CA ALA A 149 -6.97 -4.85 -0.76
C ALA A 149 -7.48 -3.96 -1.90
N GLU A 150 -7.60 -4.46 -3.14
CA GLU A 150 -8.17 -3.69 -4.27
C GLU A 150 -9.64 -3.29 -4.05
N GLN A 151 -10.41 -4.01 -3.23
CA GLN A 151 -11.80 -3.64 -2.88
C GLN A 151 -11.87 -2.43 -1.94
N ASN A 152 -10.81 -2.17 -1.16
CA ASN A 152 -10.68 -1.03 -0.26
C ASN A 152 -9.97 0.17 -0.90
N ARG A 153 -9.68 0.11 -2.21
CA ARG A 153 -8.98 1.16 -2.94
C ARG A 153 -9.71 2.51 -2.85
N PRO A 154 -9.01 3.62 -2.55
CA PRO A 154 -9.59 4.96 -2.60
C PRO A 154 -10.21 5.24 -3.97
N HIS A 155 -11.48 5.67 -4.00
CA HIS A 155 -12.06 6.24 -5.21
C HIS A 155 -11.37 7.57 -5.51
N LYS A 156 -11.17 7.89 -6.80
CA LYS A 156 -10.36 9.04 -7.24
C LYS A 156 -11.15 10.35 -7.38
N ASP A 157 -12.23 10.44 -6.63
CA ASP A 157 -13.15 11.55 -6.49
C ASP A 157 -13.30 11.74 -4.96
N ILE A 158 -13.14 12.92 -4.37
CA ILE A 158 -13.65 14.23 -4.81
C ILE A 158 -12.52 15.27 -4.97
N LYS A 159 -12.72 16.23 -5.88
CA LYS A 159 -12.03 17.53 -5.94
C LYS A 159 -13.01 18.65 -5.63
#